data_AF-A0A2E2T392-F1
#
_entry.id   AF-A0A2E2T392-F1
#
_cell.length_a   1.000
_cell.length_b   1.000
_cell.length_c   1.000
_cell.angle_alpha   90.00
_cell.angle_beta   90.00
_cell.angle_gamma   90.00
#
_symmetry.space_group_name_H-M   'P 1'
#
loop_
_entity.id
_entity.type
_entity.pdbx_description
1 polymer ?
#
loop_
_entity_poly.entity_id
_entity_poly.type
_entity_poly.pdbx_seq_one_letter_code
_entity_poly.pdbx_strand_id
1 'polypeptide(L)'
;MNRIITVQSYGDLIAQTYSDERLDALGDRYIALCLSELGITFEHYLAAPHRYDMDEMAARARRTNHRLVLDAEATVAHLPCRDGAVMEPMRHHRNPKRSIAAYFNRRAR
;
A
#
# COMPACT_ATOMS: atom_id res chain seq x y z
N MET A 1 18.41 14.15 26.70
CA MET A 1 18.63 13.29 27.88
C MET A 1 18.00 11.94 27.54
N ASN A 2 18.49 10.81 28.04
CA ASN A 2 17.82 9.53 27.80
C ASN A 2 16.94 9.21 29.01
N ARG A 3 15.66 8.90 28.78
CA ARG A 3 14.73 8.49 29.83
C ARG A 3 14.76 6.98 29.98
N ILE A 4 14.95 6.53 31.21
CA ILE A 4 14.83 5.11 31.58
C ILE A 4 13.35 4.87 31.87
N ILE A 5 12.71 4.00 31.10
CA ILE A 5 11.35 3.56 31.37
C ILE A 5 11.38 2.10 31.77
N THR A 6 10.87 1.82 32.97
CA THR A 6 10.71 0.46 33.46
C THR A 6 9.32 -0.01 33.08
N VAL A 7 9.24 -1.03 32.24
CA VAL A 7 7.97 -1.57 31.75
C VAL A 7 7.74 -2.94 32.38
N GLN A 8 6.58 -3.14 33.02
CA GLN A 8 6.17 -4.46 33.50
C GLN A 8 5.55 -5.26 32.35
N SER A 9 6.24 -6.30 31.90
CA SER A 9 5.69 -7.31 31.01
C SER A 9 5.32 -8.54 31.85
N TYR A 10 4.27 -9.29 31.48
CA TYR A 10 3.79 -10.46 32.22
C TYR A 10 4.93 -11.46 32.50
N GLY A 11 5.52 -11.39 33.70
CA GLY A 11 6.59 -12.27 34.18
C GLY A 11 7.97 -11.63 34.34
N ASP A 12 8.29 -10.54 33.64
CA ASP A 12 9.64 -9.93 33.65
C ASP A 12 9.60 -8.39 33.69
N LEU A 13 10.42 -7.81 34.58
CA LEU A 13 10.73 -6.40 34.61
C LEU A 13 11.84 -6.11 33.58
N ILE A 14 11.46 -5.58 32.42
CA ILE A 14 12.44 -5.17 31.41
C ILE A 14 12.62 -3.66 31.53
N ALA A 15 13.80 -3.25 31.99
CA ALA A 15 14.22 -1.86 31.93
C ALA A 15 14.72 -1.56 30.50
N GLN A 16 13.96 -0.75 29.75
CA GLN A 16 14.39 -0.30 28.43
C GLN A 16 14.70 1.20 28.48
N THR A 17 15.88 1.55 28.00
CA THR A 17 16.30 2.94 27.82
C THR A 17 15.85 3.44 26.47
N TYR A 18 15.08 4.52 26.45
CA TYR A 18 14.67 5.21 25.25
C TYR A 18 15.22 6.64 25.24
N SER A 19 15.63 7.13 24.07
CA SER A 19 15.87 8.57 23.91
C SER A 19 14.52 9.31 23.89
N ASP A 20 14.52 10.58 24.30
CA ASP A 20 13.31 11.41 24.28
C ASP A 20 12.68 11.48 22.87
N GLU A 21 13.50 11.69 21.83
CA GLU A 21 13.05 11.68 20.43
C GLU A 21 12.36 10.37 20.01
N ARG A 22 12.85 9.25 20.55
CA ARG A 22 12.27 7.93 20.26
C ARG A 22 10.97 7.71 21.01
N LEU A 23 10.81 8.31 22.19
CA LEU A 23 9.55 8.27 22.93
C LEU A 23 8.45 9.07 22.22
N ASP A 24 8.79 10.24 21.70
CA ASP A 24 7.84 11.05 20.93
C ASP A 24 7.37 10.30 19.67
N ALA A 25 8.31 9.73 18.92
CA ALA A 25 7.98 8.93 17.74
C ALA A 25 7.19 7.64 18.03
N LEU A 26 7.27 7.10 19.25
CA LEU A 26 6.45 5.97 19.70
C LEU A 26 5.09 6.43 20.22
N GLY A 27 5.01 7.61 20.85
CA GLY A 27 3.77 8.25 21.28
C GLY A 27 2.86 8.59 20.09
N ASP A 28 3.43 9.20 19.05
CA ASP A 28 2.71 9.50 17.81
C ASP A 28 2.14 8.24 17.16
N ARG A 29 2.92 7.14 17.16
CA ARG A 29 2.47 5.84 16.65
C ARG A 29 1.36 5.23 17.48
N TYR A 30 1.47 5.28 18.81
CA TYR A 30 0.43 4.79 19.72
C TYR A 30 -0.92 5.50 19.48
N ILE A 31 -0.88 6.82 19.25
CA ILE A 31 -2.06 7.61 18.91
C ILE A 31 -2.58 7.24 17.51
N ALA A 32 -1.70 7.15 16.51
CA ALA A 32 -2.08 6.81 15.14
C ALA A 32 -2.76 5.43 15.02
N LEU A 33 -2.38 4.50 15.90
CA LEU A 33 -2.94 3.15 15.99
C LEU A 33 -4.21 3.07 16.84
N CYS A 34 -4.61 4.14 17.54
CA CYS A 34 -5.72 4.16 18.49
C CYS A 34 -5.64 2.99 19.51
N LEU A 35 -4.45 2.59 19.94
CA LEU A 35 -4.27 1.41 20.81
C LEU A 35 -5.01 1.53 22.15
N SER A 36 -5.25 2.77 22.60
CA SER A 36 -6.10 3.04 23.77
C SER A 36 -7.52 2.52 23.61
N GLU A 37 -8.09 2.55 22.41
CA GLU A 37 -9.45 2.05 22.13
C GLU A 37 -9.51 0.51 22.16
N LEU A 38 -8.35 -0.14 21.94
CA LEU A 38 -8.18 -1.58 22.05
C LEU A 38 -7.86 -2.03 23.49
N GLY A 39 -7.88 -1.11 24.46
CA GLY A 39 -7.53 -1.38 25.86
C GLY A 39 -6.04 -1.62 26.11
N ILE A 40 -5.19 -1.31 25.13
CA ILE A 40 -3.74 -1.44 25.25
C ILE A 40 -3.19 -0.13 25.80
N THR A 41 -2.49 -0.20 26.94
CA THR A 41 -1.85 0.97 27.52
C THR A 41 -0.55 1.31 26.79
N PHE A 42 -0.12 2.56 26.86
CA PHE A 42 1.13 2.99 26.23
C PHE A 42 2.34 2.21 26.78
N GLU A 43 2.36 1.90 28.07
CA GLU A 43 3.40 1.05 28.68
C GLU A 43 3.40 -0.36 28.06
N HIS A 44 2.22 -0.95 27.86
CA HIS A 44 2.10 -2.26 27.23
C HIS A 44 2.56 -2.24 25.76
N TYR A 45 2.30 -1.14 25.04
CA TYR A 45 2.86 -0.91 23.72
C TYR A 45 4.40 -0.80 23.76
N LEU A 46 4.96 -0.04 24.70
CA LEU A 46 6.41 0.10 24.88
C LEU A 46 7.13 -1.20 25.25
N ALA A 47 6.42 -2.18 25.83
CA ALA A 47 6.97 -3.50 26.11
C ALA A 47 7.33 -4.26 24.82
N ALA A 48 6.55 -4.08 23.75
CA ALA A 48 6.72 -4.79 22.49
C ALA A 48 6.21 -3.99 21.27
N PRO A 49 6.80 -2.81 20.94
CA PRO A 49 6.26 -1.91 19.92
C PRO A 49 6.23 -2.55 18.53
N HIS A 50 7.23 -3.39 18.22
CA HIS A 50 7.32 -4.13 16.95
C HIS A 50 6.15 -5.08 16.68
N ARG A 51 5.46 -5.58 17.73
CA ARG A 51 4.30 -6.48 17.54
C ARG A 51 3.13 -5.75 16.92
N TYR A 52 2.92 -4.50 17.32
CA TYR A 52 1.81 -3.68 16.85
C TYR A 52 2.15 -2.92 15.57
N ASP A 53 3.42 -2.55 15.39
CA ASP A 53 3.90 -1.89 14.16
C ASP A 53 3.74 -2.79 12.93
N MET A 54 3.92 -4.12 13.06
CA MET A 54 3.73 -5.07 11.97
C MET A 54 2.25 -5.17 11.52
N ASP A 55 1.33 -5.15 12.48
CA ASP A 55 -0.09 -5.15 12.20
C ASP A 55 -0.55 -3.81 11.59
N GLU A 56 0.03 -2.68 12.01
CA GLU A 56 -0.19 -1.39 11.38
C GLU A 56 0.26 -1.40 9.91
N MET A 57 1.49 -1.86 9.65
CA MET A 57 2.05 -1.91 8.30
C MET A 57 1.20 -2.80 7.40
N ALA A 58 0.75 -3.95 7.91
CA ALA A 58 -0.18 -4.82 7.19
C ALA A 58 -1.55 -4.14 6.96
N ALA A 59 -2.12 -3.48 7.97
CA ALA A 59 -3.40 -2.78 7.86
C ALA A 59 -3.33 -1.59 6.89
N ARG A 60 -2.21 -0.86 6.88
CA ARG A 60 -1.95 0.23 5.94
C ARG A 60 -1.80 -0.29 4.52
N ALA A 61 -1.05 -1.36 4.32
CA ALA A 61 -0.93 -2.03 3.02
C ALA A 61 -2.30 -2.53 2.51
N ARG A 62 -3.15 -3.09 3.38
CA ARG A 62 -4.51 -3.49 3.01
C ARG A 62 -5.36 -2.29 2.56
N ARG A 63 -5.30 -1.16 3.28
CA ARG A 63 -6.04 0.06 2.91
C ARG A 63 -5.59 0.64 1.57
N THR A 64 -4.28 0.71 1.32
CA THR A 64 -3.75 1.19 0.04
C THR A 64 -4.12 0.24 -1.10
N ASN A 65 -3.99 -1.07 -0.88
CA ASN A 65 -4.35 -2.08 -1.88
C ASN A 65 -5.85 -2.03 -2.19
N HIS A 66 -6.71 -1.89 -1.19
CA HIS A 66 -8.16 -1.77 -1.38
C HIS A 66 -8.51 -0.56 -2.25
N ARG A 67 -7.88 0.60 -1.99
CA ARG A 67 -8.08 1.80 -2.83
C ARG A 67 -7.60 1.56 -4.26
N LEU A 68 -6.44 0.96 -4.45
CA LEU A 68 -5.91 0.65 -5.79
C LEU A 68 -6.82 -0.32 -6.55
N VAL A 69 -7.43 -1.29 -5.85
CA VAL A 69 -8.42 -2.21 -6.44
C VAL A 69 -9.67 -1.45 -6.87
N LEU A 70 -10.24 -0.60 -6.01
CA LEU A 70 -11.41 0.22 -6.37
C LEU A 70 -11.12 1.15 -7.56
N ASP A 71 -9.95 1.80 -7.56
CA ASP A 71 -9.53 2.67 -8.66
C ASP A 71 -9.39 1.85 -9.96
N ALA A 72 -8.78 0.65 -9.89
CA ALA A 72 -8.65 -0.25 -11.04
C ALA A 72 -10.02 -0.73 -11.56
N GLU A 73 -10.92 -1.14 -10.67
CA GLU A 73 -12.29 -1.54 -11.01
C GLU A 73 -13.04 -0.40 -11.72
N ALA A 74 -12.94 0.83 -11.22
CA ALA A 74 -13.52 2.01 -11.84
C ALA A 74 -12.95 2.27 -13.25
N THR A 75 -11.65 2.04 -13.46
CA THR A 75 -11.04 2.20 -14.79
C THR A 75 -11.50 1.18 -15.81
N VAL A 76 -11.92 -0.03 -15.41
CA VAL A 76 -12.39 -1.06 -16.36
C VAL A 76 -13.91 -1.12 -16.47
N ALA A 77 -14.64 -0.47 -15.56
CA ALA A 77 -16.10 -0.46 -15.50
C ALA A 77 -16.79 0.06 -16.77
N HIS A 78 -16.10 0.89 -17.56
CA HIS A 78 -16.64 1.45 -18.81
C HIS A 78 -16.36 0.60 -20.05
N LEU A 79 -15.58 -0.48 -19.92
CA LEU A 79 -15.23 -1.35 -21.03
C LEU A 79 -16.40 -2.30 -21.36
N PRO A 80 -16.55 -2.69 -22.64
CA PRO A 80 -17.57 -3.65 -23.01
C PRO A 80 -17.29 -5.01 -22.35
N CYS A 81 -18.34 -5.66 -21.86
CA CYS A 81 -18.25 -6.97 -21.21
C CYS A 81 -19.03 -8.02 -22.00
N ARG A 82 -18.55 -9.27 -21.98
CA ARG A 82 -19.26 -10.46 -22.48
C ARG A 82 -19.22 -11.54 -21.40
N ASP A 83 -20.37 -12.04 -20.99
CA ASP A 83 -20.51 -13.06 -19.93
C ASP A 83 -19.78 -12.69 -18.62
N GLY A 84 -19.74 -11.39 -18.29
CA GLY A 84 -19.06 -10.86 -17.10
C GLY A 84 -17.55 -10.69 -17.24
N ALA A 85 -16.94 -11.11 -18.36
CA ALA A 85 -15.54 -10.84 -18.65
C ALA A 85 -15.38 -9.50 -19.39
N VAL A 86 -14.43 -8.68 -18.94
CA VAL A 86 -14.03 -7.44 -19.61
C VAL A 86 -13.42 -7.79 -20.96
N MET A 87 -13.94 -7.20 -22.04
CA MET A 87 -13.44 -7.37 -23.41
C MET A 87 -12.67 -6.13 -23.83
N GLU A 88 -11.37 -6.28 -24.09
CA GLU A 88 -10.59 -5.18 -24.65
C GLU A 88 -11.03 -4.85 -26.09
N PRO A 89 -11.30 -3.57 -26.42
CA PRO A 89 -11.62 -3.18 -27.78
C PRO A 89 -10.50 -3.55 -28.74
N MET A 90 -10.83 -4.37 -29.74
CA MET A 90 -9.87 -4.81 -30.75
C MET A 90 -9.39 -3.59 -31.57
N ARG A 91 -8.16 -3.15 -31.34
CA ARG A 91 -7.55 -2.07 -32.12
C ARG A 91 -7.14 -2.61 -33.48
N HIS A 92 -7.92 -2.26 -34.51
CA HIS A 92 -7.51 -2.52 -35.88
C HIS A 92 -6.30 -1.65 -36.23
N HIS A 93 -5.12 -2.26 -36.27
CA HIS A 93 -3.96 -1.63 -36.89
C HIS A 93 -4.29 -1.39 -38.36
N ARG A 94 -4.53 -0.13 -38.70
CA ARG A 94 -4.78 0.27 -40.08
C ARG A 94 -3.44 0.27 -40.80
N ASN A 95 -3.12 -0.84 -41.45
CA ASN A 95 -1.97 -0.88 -42.35
C ASN A 95 -2.14 0.21 -43.42
N PRO A 96 -1.14 1.08 -43.62
CA PRO A 96 -1.23 2.11 -44.65
C PRO A 96 -1.49 1.42 -46.00
N LYS A 97 -2.58 1.81 -46.66
CA LYS A 97 -2.87 1.31 -48.01
C LYS A 97 -1.71 1.71 -48.90
N ARG A 98 -1.05 0.74 -49.53
CA ARG A 98 -0.03 0.99 -50.55
C ARG A 98 -0.67 1.90 -51.61
N SER A 99 -0.17 3.13 -51.72
CA SER A 99 -0.64 4.06 -52.75
C SER A 99 -0.19 3.56 -54.12
N ILE A 100 -0.93 3.90 -55.17
CA ILE A 100 -0.56 3.59 -56.55
C ILE A 100 0.83 4.19 -56.91
N ALA A 101 1.25 5.26 -56.23
CA ALA A 101 2.61 5.83 -56.34
C ALA A 101 3.72 4.82 -55.99
N ALA A 102 3.45 3.85 -55.10
CA ALA A 102 4.41 2.78 -54.77
C ALA A 102 4.60 1.76 -55.91
N TYR A 103 3.66 1.68 -56.86
CA TYR A 103 3.75 0.81 -58.04
C TYR A 103 4.67 1.42 -59.11
N PHE A 104 4.65 2.73 -59.31
CA PHE A 104 5.47 3.41 -60.32
C PHE A 104 6.97 3.34 -60.01
N ASN A 105 7.36 3.29 -58.74
CA ASN A 105 8.78 3.22 -58.34
C ASN A 105 9.39 1.80 -58.43
N ARG A 106 8.62 0.77 -58.81
CA ARG A 106 9.09 -0.62 -58.78
C ARG A 106 9.46 -1.19 -60.16
N ARG A 107 9.32 -0.41 -61.23
CA ARG A 107 9.59 -0.85 -62.62
C ARG A 107 10.74 -0.08 -63.30
N ALA A 108 11.80 0.20 -62.54
CA ALA A 108 13.07 0.67 -63.07
C ALA A 108 14.21 -0.25 -62.60
N ARG A 109 14.25 -1.46 -63.14
CA ARG A 109 15.46 -2.27 -63.38
C ARG A 109 15.14 -3.43 -64.29
#